data_AF-A0A382ZD90-F1
#
_entry.id   AF-A0A382ZD90-F1
#
_cell.length_a   1.000
_cell.length_b   1.000
_cell.length_c   1.000
_cell.angle_alpha   90.00
_cell.angle_beta   90.00
_cell.angle_gamma   90.00
#
_symmetry.space_group_name_H-M   'P 1'
#
loop_
_entity.id
_entity.type
_entity.pdbx_description
1 polymer ?
#
loop_
_entity_poly.entity_id
_entity_poly.type
_entity_poly.pdbx_seq_one_letter_code
_entity_poly.pdbx_strand_id
1 'polypeptide(L)'
;ERGAWPNGLELDGFADLRQMLLDQREQFMKNFTAKLMSYALGRRIEYYDQPSVRRIVSNAEAEGYSWSSVVIGIVESPGFLMRARTAE
;
A
#
# COMPACT_ATOMS: atom_id res chain seq x y z
N GLU A 1 -24.27 -3.41 10.45
CA GLU A 1 -24.19 -4.65 11.24
C GLU A 1 -23.01 -4.53 12.17
N ARG A 2 -23.17 -4.99 13.43
CA ARG A 2 -22.09 -4.95 14.43
C ARG A 2 -21.14 -6.11 14.21
N GLY A 3 -19.84 -5.83 14.28
CA GLY A 3 -18.79 -6.84 14.18
C GLY A 3 -17.62 -6.50 15.08
N ALA A 4 -16.95 -7.53 15.60
CA ALA A 4 -15.76 -7.35 16.44
C ALA A 4 -14.48 -7.60 15.64
N TRP A 5 -13.51 -6.70 15.73
CA TRP A 5 -12.16 -6.89 15.20
C TRP A 5 -11.37 -7.88 16.07
N PRO A 6 -10.37 -8.60 15.53
CA PRO A 6 -9.60 -9.59 16.30
C PRO A 6 -8.89 -9.07 17.56
N ASN A 7 -8.73 -7.75 17.73
CA ASN A 7 -8.19 -7.14 18.94
C ASN A 7 -9.26 -6.81 20.00
N GLY A 8 -10.54 -7.15 19.76
CA GLY A 8 -11.67 -6.85 20.63
C GLY A 8 -12.34 -5.50 20.38
N LEU A 9 -11.93 -4.74 19.35
CA LEU A 9 -12.61 -3.50 18.97
C LEU A 9 -13.97 -3.80 18.34
N GLU A 10 -15.05 -3.34 18.98
CA GLU A 10 -16.41 -3.36 18.43
C GLU A 10 -16.53 -2.29 17.34
N LEU A 11 -17.04 -2.68 16.16
CA LEU A 11 -17.27 -1.80 15.02
C LEU A 11 -18.79 -1.74 14.74
N ASP A 12 -19.37 -0.55 14.77
CA ASP A 12 -20.77 -0.32 14.38
C ASP A 12 -20.87 0.11 12.92
N GLY A 13 -20.40 -0.78 12.05
CA GLY A 13 -20.47 -0.63 10.60
C GLY A 13 -19.24 0.00 9.93
N PHE A 14 -19.44 0.48 8.71
CA PHE A 14 -18.35 0.86 7.79
C PHE A 14 -17.57 2.12 8.22
N ALA A 15 -18.21 3.06 8.90
CA ALA A 15 -17.55 4.29 9.35
C ALA A 15 -16.45 3.96 10.37
N ASP A 16 -16.77 3.11 11.34
CA ASP A 16 -15.82 2.67 12.38
C ASP A 16 -14.69 1.84 11.78
N LEU A 17 -15.02 0.94 10.84
CA LEU A 17 -14.00 0.19 10.11
C LEU A 17 -13.02 1.12 9.39
N ARG A 18 -13.54 2.17 8.73
CA ARG A 18 -12.70 3.16 8.06
C ARG A 18 -11.82 3.90 9.06
N GLN A 19 -12.37 4.34 10.19
CA GLN A 19 -11.57 5.02 11.23
C GLN A 19 -10.47 4.11 11.77
N MET A 20 -10.80 2.85 12.09
CA MET A 20 -9.81 1.87 12.54
C MET A 20 -8.67 1.66 11.53
N LEU A 21 -8.97 1.61 10.22
CA LEU A 21 -7.93 1.53 9.19
C LEU A 21 -7.06 2.80 9.13
N LEU A 22 -7.65 3.96 9.40
CA LEU A 22 -6.93 5.24 9.45
C LEU A 22 -6.09 5.39 10.73
N ASP A 23 -6.47 4.77 11.84
CA ASP A 23 -5.63 4.72 13.06
C ASP A 23 -4.32 3.95 12.82
N GLN A 24 -4.34 3.01 11.88
CA GLN A 24 -3.17 2.25 11.43
C GLN A 24 -2.69 2.71 10.05
N ARG A 25 -2.68 4.03 9.82
CA ARG A 25 -2.44 4.65 8.50
C ARG A 25 -1.21 4.11 7.79
N GLU A 26 -0.09 3.98 8.49
CA GLU A 26 1.15 3.47 7.89
C GLU A 26 1.00 2.02 7.39
N GLN A 27 0.42 1.13 8.21
CA GLN A 27 0.20 -0.27 7.86
C GLN A 27 -0.80 -0.42 6.71
N PHE A 28 -1.86 0.40 6.71
CA PHE A 28 -2.80 0.48 5.59
C PHE A 28 -2.08 0.92 4.31
N MET A 29 -1.31 2.01 4.37
CA MET A 29 -0.61 2.57 3.22
C MET A 29 0.47 1.63 2.68
N LYS A 30 1.15 0.87 3.53
CA LYS A 30 2.07 -0.19 3.13
C LYS A 30 1.39 -1.30 2.34
N ASN A 31 0.28 -1.82 2.86
CA ASN A 31 -0.49 -2.87 2.18
C ASN A 31 -1.08 -2.37 0.86
N PHE A 32 -1.62 -1.16 0.87
CA PHE A 32 -2.19 -0.51 -0.29
C PHE A 32 -1.16 -0.28 -1.39
N THR A 33 0.02 0.27 -1.03
CA THR A 33 1.14 0.49 -1.96
C THR A 33 1.63 -0.82 -2.56
N ALA A 34 1.82 -1.87 -1.74
CA ALA A 34 2.22 -3.18 -2.24
C ALA A 34 1.20 -3.77 -3.21
N LYS A 35 -0.10 -3.67 -2.89
CA LYS A 35 -1.17 -4.16 -3.76
C LYS A 35 -1.22 -3.38 -5.07
N LEU A 36 -1.12 -2.05 -5.02
CA LEU A 36 -1.11 -1.22 -6.22
C LEU A 36 0.11 -1.48 -7.10
N MET A 37 1.30 -1.61 -6.49
CA MET A 37 2.52 -1.97 -7.19
C MET A 37 2.38 -3.34 -7.87
N SER A 38 1.69 -4.32 -7.25
CA SER A 38 1.43 -5.62 -7.90
C SER A 38 0.63 -5.48 -9.20
N TYR A 39 -0.35 -4.59 -9.24
CA TYR A 39 -1.12 -4.29 -10.45
C TYR A 39 -0.27 -3.55 -11.48
N ALA A 40 0.52 -2.56 -11.06
CA ALA A 40 1.39 -1.79 -11.94
C ALA A 40 2.46 -2.66 -12.62
N LEU A 41 2.97 -3.67 -11.90
CA LEU A 41 4.00 -4.59 -12.42
C LEU A 41 3.44 -5.84 -13.11
N GLY A 42 2.13 -6.10 -12.99
CA GLY A 42 1.52 -7.32 -13.51
C GLY A 42 1.99 -8.62 -12.84
N ARG A 43 2.59 -8.54 -11.65
CA ARG A 43 3.11 -9.69 -10.89
C ARG A 43 2.94 -9.51 -9.40
N ARG A 44 3.10 -10.59 -8.63
CA ARG A 44 3.14 -10.51 -7.16
C ARG A 44 4.39 -9.75 -6.73
N ILE A 45 4.26 -9.01 -5.62
CA ILE A 45 5.37 -8.38 -4.93
C ILE A 45 6.19 -9.45 -4.21
N GLU A 46 7.49 -9.40 -4.39
CA GLU A 46 8.46 -10.28 -3.75
C GLU A 46 9.29 -9.55 -2.70
N TYR A 47 10.15 -10.29 -2.00
CA TYR A 47 11.01 -9.72 -0.95
C TYR A 47 11.88 -8.56 -1.45
N TYR A 48 12.40 -8.65 -2.68
CA TYR A 48 13.25 -7.62 -3.28
C TYR A 48 12.48 -6.34 -3.67
N ASP A 49 11.15 -6.37 -3.72
CA ASP A 49 10.33 -5.17 -3.95
C ASP A 49 10.05 -4.39 -2.66
N GLN A 50 10.22 -5.03 -1.49
CA GLN A 50 9.92 -4.43 -0.18
C GLN A 50 10.68 -3.12 0.10
N PRO A 51 11.97 -2.96 -0.29
CA PRO A 51 12.64 -1.67 -0.18
C PRO A 51 11.95 -0.56 -0.97
N SER A 52 11.45 -0.85 -2.18
CA SER A 52 10.69 0.12 -2.99
C SER A 52 9.38 0.49 -2.31
N VAL A 53 8.62 -0.49 -1.80
CA VAL A 53 7.38 -0.23 -1.04
C VAL A 53 7.64 0.68 0.16
N ARG A 54 8.65 0.36 0.99
CA ARG A 54 8.99 1.19 2.16
C ARG A 54 9.38 2.61 1.80
N ARG A 55 10.19 2.79 0.75
CA ARG A 55 10.58 4.12 0.26
C ARG A 55 9.37 4.92 -0.20
N ILE A 56 8.46 4.31 -0.95
CA ILE A 56 7.25 4.98 -1.45
C ILE A 56 6.36 5.42 -0.27
N VAL A 57 6.14 4.54 0.72
CA VAL A 57 5.33 4.87 1.90
C VAL A 57 5.95 5.99 2.73
N SER A 58 7.27 5.95 2.94
CA SER A 58 7.99 6.99 3.69
C SER A 58 7.97 8.34 2.97
N ASN A 59 8.12 8.36 1.64
CA ASN A 59 7.98 9.59 0.86
C ASN A 59 6.53 10.11 0.89
N ALA A 60 5.56 9.21 0.76
CA ALA A 60 4.14 9.56 0.82
C ALA A 60 3.75 10.15 2.18
N GLU A 61 4.32 9.66 3.29
CA GLU A 61 4.10 10.20 4.63
C GLU A 61 4.47 11.69 4.72
N ALA A 62 5.59 12.09 4.11
CA ALA A 62 6.02 13.49 4.04
C ALA A 62 5.02 14.37 3.25
N GLU A 63 4.22 13.77 2.37
CA GLU A 63 3.14 14.43 1.62
C GLU A 63 1.73 14.16 2.21
N GLY A 64 1.65 13.71 3.48
CA GLY A 64 0.38 13.45 4.14
C GLY A 64 -0.36 12.22 3.61
N TYR A 65 0.36 11.26 3.04
CA TYR A 65 -0.13 10.06 2.36
C TYR A 65 -1.05 10.36 1.17
N SER A 66 -0.69 11.36 0.37
CA SER A 66 -1.43 11.72 -0.84
C SER A 66 -1.52 10.54 -1.82
N TRP A 67 -2.66 10.36 -2.47
CA TRP A 67 -2.81 9.33 -3.51
C TRP A 67 -1.79 9.49 -4.65
N SER A 68 -1.52 10.74 -5.04
CA SER A 68 -0.56 11.09 -6.09
C SER A 68 0.87 10.67 -5.75
N SER A 69 1.32 10.86 -4.50
CA SER A 69 2.69 10.49 -4.09
C SER A 69 2.94 8.98 -4.20
N VAL A 70 1.95 8.16 -3.87
CA VAL A 70 2.03 6.70 -4.02
C VAL A 70 2.16 6.33 -5.50
N VAL A 71 1.30 6.89 -6.35
CA VAL A 71 1.32 6.60 -7.79
C VAL A 71 2.64 7.02 -8.42
N ILE A 72 3.12 8.24 -8.13
CA ILE A 72 4.41 8.76 -8.59
C ILE A 72 5.55 7.85 -8.11
N GLY A 73 5.56 7.51 -6.82
CA GLY A 73 6.58 6.63 -6.25
C GLY A 73 6.63 5.24 -6.91
N ILE A 74 5.48 4.69 -7.33
CA ILE A 74 5.40 3.43 -8.06
C ILE A 74 5.96 3.57 -9.47
N VAL A 75 5.55 4.59 -10.24
CA VAL A 75 6.02 4.76 -11.62
C VAL A 75 7.50 5.12 -11.71
N GLU A 76 8.06 5.71 -10.65
CA GLU A 76 9.49 5.98 -10.51
C GLU A 76 10.27 4.80 -9.88
N SER A 77 9.60 3.70 -9.52
CA SER A 77 10.27 2.56 -8.90
C SER A 77 11.13 1.78 -9.90
N PRO A 78 12.28 1.20 -9.47
CA PRO A 78 13.11 0.39 -10.36
C PRO A 78 12.32 -0.75 -11.03
N GLY A 79 11.40 -1.38 -10.31
CA GLY A 79 10.58 -2.47 -10.85
C GLY A 79 9.65 -2.04 -11.99
N PHE A 80 9.20 -0.77 -12.00
CA PHE A 80 8.36 -0.22 -13.06
C PHE A 80 9.19 0.29 -14.23
N LEU A 81 10.29 1.00 -13.95
CA LEU A 81 11.15 1.60 -14.97
C LEU A 81 11.98 0.56 -15.75
N MET A 82 12.39 -0.52 -15.09
CA MET A 82 13.14 -1.59 -15.73
C MET A 82 12.17 -2.62 -16.29
N ARG A 83 12.14 -2.78 -17.61
CA ARG A 83 11.42 -3.89 -18.25
C ARG A 83 11.97 -5.19 -17.66
N ALA A 84 11.13 -5.94 -16.95
CA ALA A 84 11.36 -7.38 -16.83
C ALA A 84 11.39 -7.89 -18.27
N ARG A 85 12.57 -8.28 -18.77
CA ARG A 85 12.66 -9.01 -20.03
C ARG A 85 11.79 -10.24 -19.82
N THR A 86 10.62 -10.28 -20.44
CA THR A 86 9.81 -11.49 -20.52
C THR A 86 10.74 -12.55 -21.09
N ALA A 87 11.13 -13.53 -20.27
CA ALA A 87 11.72 -14.72 -20.82
C ALA A 87 10.58 -15.38 -21.61
N GLU A 88 10.70 -15.32 -22.94
CA GLU A 88 9.93 -16.18 -23.85
C GLU A 88 10.28 -17.65 -23.58
#